data_AF-A0A177Q8W7-F1
#
_entry.id   AF-A0A177Q8W7-F1
#
_cell.length_a   1.000
_cell.length_b   1.000
_cell.length_c   1.000
_cell.angle_alpha   90.00
_cell.angle_beta   90.00
_cell.angle_gamma   90.00
#
_symmetry.space_group_name_H-M   'P 1'
#
loop_
_entity.id
_entity.type
_entity.pdbx_description
1 polymer ?
#
loop_
_entity_poly.entity_id
_entity_poly.type
_entity_poly.pdbx_seq_one_letter_code
_entity_poly.pdbx_strand_id
1 'polypeptide(L)'
;SRRFPFTRRGLGPFVTFLVTRQIFTGAGRIGSAGPQDAWIQMDRLIVPRGASHRYAQESLLPFQLSQRADYIVNDFFEWVQQNRAIVNTRDEPLADPNQYRRIHLLLGDSNMAEVATALKLGTTGLVLQLIEEGRAPLDLGLDEPVETMQELSQDQDRQWIVRLESGKTISAIDIQEAFLAAARAHYRGQDDETDWVLDQWEAVLRDLRGDYTTLVGRVDWASKLWLLETFREAEQMTWADPALKSLDLEYHNLHQGKGLYYGLMEEGRIPRFITDKAITLAMDHPPRNTRAFGRGELVRHLLACGPPDVPDDPKPEERFSPSYVINWSIFQLRGQAPFPMPDPFKTYVQEVRAHLQTV
;
A
#
# COMPACT_ATOMS: atom_id res chain seq x y z
N SER A 1 -6.06 2.44 17.35
CA SER A 1 -7.22 2.96 18.13
C SER A 1 -7.39 4.47 17.97
N ARG A 2 -8.44 5.10 18.51
CA ARG A 2 -8.48 6.57 18.74
C ARG A 2 -7.38 7.06 19.70
N ARG A 3 -6.79 6.15 20.48
CA ARG A 3 -5.62 6.40 21.33
C ARG A 3 -4.31 6.59 20.56
N PHE A 4 -4.24 6.14 19.31
CA PHE A 4 -3.05 6.27 18.48
C PHE A 4 -2.65 7.76 18.36
N PRO A 5 -1.36 8.14 18.52
CA PRO A 5 -0.93 9.52 18.56
C PRO A 5 -0.92 10.15 17.15
N PHE A 6 -2.11 10.48 16.63
CA PHE A 6 -2.33 10.96 15.26
C PHE A 6 -2.00 12.45 15.05
N THR A 7 -0.98 12.95 15.73
CA THR A 7 -0.45 14.32 15.53
C THR A 7 0.77 14.28 14.62
N ARG A 8 1.17 15.41 14.03
CA ARG A 8 2.39 15.49 13.20
C ARG A 8 3.60 14.87 13.90
N ARG A 9 3.80 15.21 15.18
CA ARG A 9 4.89 14.66 16.01
C ARG A 9 4.73 13.16 16.27
N GLY A 10 3.52 12.70 16.60
CA GLY A 10 3.25 11.28 16.87
C GLY A 10 3.36 10.39 15.62
N LEU A 11 3.14 10.96 14.43
CA LEU A 11 3.31 10.29 13.14
C LEU A 11 4.75 10.35 12.61
N GLY A 12 5.66 11.10 13.25
CA GLY A 12 7.05 11.25 12.82
C GLY A 12 7.75 9.90 12.56
N PRO A 13 7.79 8.98 13.55
CA PRO A 13 8.38 7.65 13.35
C PRO A 13 7.70 6.86 12.23
N PHE A 14 6.39 7.06 12.04
CA PHE A 14 5.66 6.39 10.97
C PHE A 14 6.08 6.89 9.60
N VAL A 15 6.24 8.20 9.43
CA VAL A 15 6.74 8.81 8.19
C VAL A 15 8.14 8.29 7.88
N THR A 16 9.06 8.29 8.85
CA THR A 16 10.41 7.74 8.68
C THR A 16 10.38 6.30 8.16
N PHE A 17 9.57 5.44 8.79
CA PHE A 17 9.41 4.05 8.36
C PHE A 17 8.81 3.94 6.95
N LEU A 18 7.76 4.71 6.64
CA LEU A 18 7.08 4.66 5.35
C LEU A 18 7.95 5.16 4.20
N VAL A 19 8.78 6.19 4.42
CA VAL A 19 9.71 6.72 3.41
C VAL A 19 10.79 5.70 3.07
N THR A 20 11.28 4.97 4.06
CA THR A 20 12.40 4.04 3.89
C THR A 20 11.97 2.63 3.50
N ARG A 21 10.73 2.19 3.76
CA ARG A 21 10.26 0.82 3.43
C ARG A 21 10.26 0.51 1.93
N GLN A 22 10.26 1.53 1.06
CA GLN A 22 10.22 1.34 -0.39
C GLN A 22 11.42 0.54 -0.92
N ILE A 23 12.54 0.47 -0.17
CA ILE A 23 13.69 -0.37 -0.49
C ILE A 23 13.34 -1.86 -0.56
N PHE A 24 12.26 -2.32 0.08
CA PHE A 24 11.76 -3.69 -0.04
C PHE A 24 10.29 -3.81 -0.48
N THR A 25 9.53 -2.72 -0.54
CA THR A 25 8.13 -2.74 -1.01
C THR A 25 7.92 -2.08 -2.38
N GLY A 26 8.94 -1.44 -2.95
CA GLY A 26 8.85 -0.80 -4.26
C GLY A 26 8.61 -1.79 -5.39
N ALA A 27 7.81 -1.38 -6.39
CA ALA A 27 7.46 -2.22 -7.53
C ALA A 27 8.28 -1.95 -8.79
N GLY A 28 9.18 -0.98 -8.75
CA GLY A 28 10.06 -0.64 -9.86
C GLY A 28 9.38 0.14 -10.98
N ARG A 29 10.11 1.06 -11.59
CA ARG A 29 9.69 1.81 -12.78
C ARG A 29 10.89 2.28 -13.58
N ILE A 30 10.76 2.32 -14.90
CA ILE A 30 11.70 3.04 -15.78
C ILE A 30 11.34 4.53 -15.84
N GLY A 31 12.36 5.39 -15.76
CA GLY A 31 12.20 6.83 -15.83
C GLY A 31 11.61 7.44 -14.57
N SER A 32 11.48 8.77 -14.57
CA SER A 32 10.86 9.55 -13.51
C SER A 32 9.51 10.12 -13.93
N ALA A 33 8.75 10.66 -12.97
CA ALA A 33 7.59 11.50 -13.22
C ALA A 33 7.78 12.90 -12.64
N GLY A 34 7.43 13.91 -13.43
CA GLY A 34 7.24 15.28 -12.96
C GLY A 34 5.76 15.67 -13.07
N PRO A 35 4.93 15.51 -12.02
CA PRO A 35 3.58 16.04 -12.06
C PRO A 35 3.63 17.57 -12.13
N GLN A 36 3.34 18.12 -13.31
CA GLN A 36 3.46 19.55 -13.62
C GLN A 36 2.46 20.41 -12.84
N ASP A 37 1.28 19.86 -12.51
CA ASP A 37 0.20 20.55 -11.80
C ASP A 37 0.29 20.46 -10.27
N ALA A 38 1.35 19.86 -9.74
CA ALA A 38 1.49 19.69 -8.28
C ALA A 38 1.99 20.97 -7.60
N TRP A 39 1.50 21.23 -6.39
CA TRP A 39 1.99 22.28 -5.51
C TRP A 39 2.85 21.65 -4.40
N ILE A 40 4.03 22.20 -4.17
CA ILE A 40 4.97 21.73 -3.15
C ILE A 40 5.15 22.79 -2.07
N GLN A 41 5.32 22.35 -0.83
CA GLN A 41 5.76 23.22 0.25
C GLN A 41 7.29 23.36 0.18
N MET A 42 7.79 24.59 0.08
CA MET A 42 9.20 24.95 0.23
C MET A 42 9.29 26.00 1.35
N ASP A 43 9.93 25.65 2.46
CA ASP A 43 9.95 26.45 3.69
C ASP A 43 8.53 26.83 4.16
N ARG A 44 8.20 28.13 4.11
CA ARG A 44 6.89 28.70 4.47
C ARG A 44 6.02 29.05 3.26
N LEU A 45 6.43 28.68 2.05
CA LEU A 45 5.73 29.02 0.80
C LEU A 45 5.19 27.76 0.12
N ILE A 46 4.02 27.89 -0.50
CA ILE A 46 3.46 26.88 -1.40
C ILE A 46 3.70 27.37 -2.82
N VAL A 47 4.48 26.61 -3.59
CA VAL A 47 4.89 27.00 -4.95
C VAL A 47 4.52 25.90 -5.96
N PRO A 48 4.26 26.25 -7.24
CA PRO A 48 4.07 25.26 -8.28
C PRO A 48 5.36 24.45 -8.45
N ARG A 49 5.26 23.13 -8.54
CA ARG A 49 6.43 22.24 -8.69
C ARG A 49 7.26 22.58 -9.93
N GLY A 50 6.58 22.94 -11.03
CA GLY A 50 7.24 23.34 -12.28
C GLY A 50 8.06 24.64 -12.20
N ALA A 51 7.90 25.46 -11.16
CA ALA A 51 8.71 26.65 -10.95
C ALA A 51 10.10 26.34 -10.35
N SER A 52 10.33 25.11 -9.87
CA SER A 52 11.62 24.69 -9.32
C SER A 52 12.53 24.12 -10.41
N HIS A 53 13.68 24.75 -10.62
CA HIS A 53 14.69 24.32 -11.60
C HIS A 53 15.19 22.88 -11.39
N ARG A 54 15.11 22.31 -10.17
CA ARG A 54 15.48 20.91 -9.90
C ARG A 54 14.58 19.90 -10.63
N TYR A 55 13.31 20.26 -10.88
CA TYR A 55 12.32 19.37 -11.50
C TYR A 55 12.06 19.71 -12.98
N ALA A 56 12.75 20.70 -13.53
CA ALA A 56 12.57 21.17 -14.91
C ALA A 56 13.36 20.35 -15.94
N GLN A 57 14.24 19.46 -15.50
CA GLN A 57 15.11 18.69 -16.39
C GLN A 57 14.66 17.22 -16.39
N GLU A 58 14.15 16.74 -17.51
CA GLU A 58 13.96 15.30 -17.76
C GLU A 58 15.35 14.65 -17.82
N SER A 59 15.89 14.28 -16.65
CA SER A 59 17.03 13.40 -16.58
C SER A 59 16.58 12.01 -17.02
N LEU A 60 17.36 11.36 -17.90
CA LEU A 60 17.16 9.97 -18.24
C LEU A 60 17.48 9.13 -17.00
N LEU A 61 16.47 8.87 -16.17
CA LEU A 61 16.58 7.99 -15.03
C LEU A 61 16.38 6.53 -15.49
N PRO A 62 17.41 5.67 -15.44
CA PRO A 62 17.29 4.29 -15.94
C PRO A 62 16.17 3.51 -15.27
N PHE A 63 16.16 3.51 -13.94
CA PHE A 63 15.21 2.76 -13.14
C PHE A 63 15.03 3.42 -11.77
N GLN A 64 13.87 3.26 -11.13
CA GLN A 64 13.63 3.70 -9.76
C GLN A 64 12.84 2.66 -8.98
N LEU A 65 12.99 2.65 -7.66
CA LEU A 65 12.39 1.63 -6.79
C LEU A 65 10.86 1.73 -6.73
N SER A 66 10.31 2.95 -6.69
CA SER A 66 8.88 3.18 -6.51
C SER A 66 8.21 3.78 -7.74
N GLN A 67 7.02 3.29 -8.06
CA GLN A 67 6.14 3.92 -9.05
C GLN A 67 5.47 5.20 -8.52
N ARG A 68 5.35 5.33 -7.19
CA ARG A 68 4.60 6.38 -6.51
C ARG A 68 5.45 7.51 -5.97
N ALA A 69 6.74 7.29 -5.69
CA ALA A 69 7.58 8.27 -4.99
C ALA A 69 7.52 9.67 -5.60
N ASP A 70 7.68 9.76 -6.92
CA ASP A 70 7.64 11.01 -7.68
C ASP A 70 6.29 11.74 -7.62
N TYR A 71 5.19 11.06 -7.33
CA TYR A 71 3.85 11.65 -7.26
C TYR A 71 3.45 12.14 -5.87
N ILE A 72 4.22 11.80 -4.82
CA ILE A 72 4.00 12.30 -3.47
C ILE A 72 4.73 13.63 -3.33
N VAL A 73 4.00 14.65 -2.88
CA VAL A 73 4.48 16.03 -2.82
C VAL A 73 4.29 16.68 -1.45
N ASN A 74 3.70 15.97 -0.49
CA ASN A 74 3.45 16.44 0.86
C ASN A 74 3.70 15.33 1.90
N ASP A 75 4.05 15.68 3.14
CA ASP A 75 4.13 14.73 4.25
C ASP A 75 2.72 14.35 4.75
N PHE A 76 1.91 15.37 5.04
CA PHE A 76 0.57 15.27 5.61
C PHE A 76 -0.40 16.12 4.80
N PHE A 77 -1.57 15.58 4.44
CA PHE A 77 -2.60 16.34 3.74
C PHE A 77 -4.00 15.74 3.93
N GLU A 78 -5.03 16.60 4.05
CA GLU A 78 -6.42 16.21 4.34
C GLU A 78 -7.31 16.08 3.08
N TRP A 79 -7.04 16.85 2.01
CA TRP A 79 -7.92 16.96 0.83
C TRP A 79 -7.32 16.27 -0.41
N VAL A 80 -8.01 15.29 -1.00
CA VAL A 80 -7.42 14.40 -2.05
C VAL A 80 -7.42 15.01 -3.47
N GLN A 81 -7.81 16.27 -3.65
CA GLN A 81 -7.75 16.86 -4.98
C GLN A 81 -6.34 17.40 -5.24
N GLN A 82 -5.59 16.67 -6.07
CA GLN A 82 -4.28 17.00 -6.67
C GLN A 82 -3.03 16.94 -5.76
N ASN A 83 -3.18 16.87 -4.43
CA ASN A 83 -2.04 16.81 -3.51
C ASN A 83 -1.94 15.45 -2.80
N ARG A 84 -1.05 14.57 -3.27
CA ARG A 84 -0.78 13.27 -2.63
C ARG A 84 0.22 13.45 -1.49
N ALA A 85 -0.08 12.82 -0.35
CA ALA A 85 0.75 12.86 0.85
C ALA A 85 1.22 11.47 1.29
N ILE A 86 2.32 11.43 2.06
CA ILE A 86 2.81 10.21 2.71
C ILE A 86 1.70 9.64 3.61
N VAL A 87 1.16 10.45 4.52
CA VAL A 87 0.02 10.08 5.36
C VAL A 87 -1.15 11.01 5.07
N ASN A 88 -2.27 10.44 4.62
CA ASN A 88 -3.52 11.19 4.51
C ASN A 88 -4.21 11.23 5.88
N THR A 89 -4.47 12.45 6.37
CA THR A 89 -5.00 12.70 7.71
C THR A 89 -6.52 12.80 7.76
N ARG A 90 -7.23 12.55 6.65
CA ARG A 90 -8.70 12.55 6.57
C ARG A 90 -9.31 11.60 7.60
N ASP A 91 -10.16 12.15 8.46
CA ASP A 91 -10.82 11.42 9.55
C ASP A 91 -12.13 10.76 9.11
N GLU A 92 -12.01 9.71 8.28
CA GLU A 92 -13.15 8.89 7.85
C GLU A 92 -12.94 7.44 8.26
N PRO A 93 -13.35 7.06 9.49
CA PRO A 93 -13.06 5.76 10.07
C PRO A 93 -13.80 4.62 9.38
N LEU A 94 -14.93 4.91 8.71
CA LEU A 94 -15.85 3.90 8.17
C LEU A 94 -16.28 2.87 9.24
N ALA A 95 -16.32 3.30 10.49
CA ALA A 95 -16.60 2.51 11.69
C ALA A 95 -17.12 3.47 12.77
N ASP A 96 -17.35 3.02 13.99
CA ASP A 96 -17.68 3.91 15.12
C ASP A 96 -16.61 5.01 15.27
N PRO A 97 -16.97 6.30 15.03
CA PRO A 97 -16.01 7.38 15.06
C PRO A 97 -15.49 7.67 16.47
N ASN A 98 -16.10 7.18 17.54
CA ASN A 98 -15.60 7.38 18.90
C ASN A 98 -14.53 6.34 19.30
N GLN A 99 -14.42 5.23 18.55
CA GLN A 99 -13.53 4.12 18.88
C GLN A 99 -12.36 3.98 17.89
N TYR A 100 -12.65 4.21 16.61
CA TYR A 100 -11.72 3.88 15.53
C TYR A 100 -11.32 5.10 14.72
N ARG A 101 -10.10 5.03 14.17
CA ARG A 101 -9.59 5.92 13.12
C ARG A 101 -9.06 5.04 12.00
N ARG A 102 -9.25 5.48 10.74
CA ARG A 102 -8.68 4.81 9.57
C ARG A 102 -7.45 5.60 9.11
N ILE A 103 -6.30 4.95 9.11
CA ILE A 103 -5.07 5.51 8.54
C ILE A 103 -5.08 5.22 7.04
N HIS A 104 -4.97 6.26 6.22
CA HIS A 104 -5.03 6.14 4.77
C HIS A 104 -3.66 6.47 4.16
N LEU A 105 -3.04 5.49 3.50
CA LEU A 105 -1.70 5.60 2.92
C LEU A 105 -1.80 5.62 1.39
N LEU A 106 -1.08 6.54 0.75
CA LEU A 106 -1.10 6.71 -0.71
C LEU A 106 0.25 6.48 -1.40
N LEU A 107 1.31 6.25 -0.61
CA LEU A 107 2.68 6.05 -1.12
C LEU A 107 3.01 4.61 -1.54
N GLY A 108 2.18 3.63 -1.18
CA GLY A 108 2.47 2.22 -1.43
C GLY A 108 2.25 1.86 -2.89
N ASP A 109 3.22 1.15 -3.48
CA ASP A 109 3.07 0.58 -4.82
C ASP A 109 2.12 -0.64 -4.80
N SER A 110 1.59 -0.97 -5.98
CA SER A 110 0.94 -2.27 -6.21
C SER A 110 2.04 -3.31 -6.44
N ASN A 111 2.00 -4.40 -5.66
CA ASN A 111 3.01 -5.44 -5.70
C ASN A 111 2.45 -6.69 -6.38
N MET A 112 3.27 -7.36 -7.20
CA MET A 112 2.95 -8.67 -7.78
C MET A 112 3.45 -9.78 -6.84
N ALA A 113 4.66 -9.61 -6.30
CA ALA A 113 5.24 -10.54 -5.34
C ALA A 113 4.40 -10.63 -4.05
N GLU A 114 4.00 -11.87 -3.70
CA GLU A 114 3.25 -12.12 -2.47
C GLU A 114 4.07 -11.66 -1.25
N VAL A 115 5.39 -11.94 -1.24
CA VAL A 115 6.29 -11.60 -0.13
C VAL A 115 6.37 -10.09 0.08
N ALA A 116 6.52 -9.31 -1.00
CA ALA A 116 6.49 -7.86 -0.92
C ALA A 116 5.17 -7.33 -0.36
N THR A 117 4.03 -7.91 -0.77
CA THR A 117 2.71 -7.55 -0.23
C THR A 117 2.59 -7.87 1.26
N ALA A 118 3.02 -9.06 1.68
CA ALA A 118 2.98 -9.47 3.08
C ALA A 118 3.90 -8.60 3.94
N LEU A 119 5.15 -8.35 3.52
CA LEU A 119 6.06 -7.45 4.23
C LEU A 119 5.52 -6.03 4.30
N LYS A 120 4.94 -5.50 3.21
CA LYS A 120 4.34 -4.16 3.19
C LYS A 120 3.23 -4.01 4.24
N LEU A 121 2.36 -5.01 4.41
CA LEU A 121 1.26 -4.95 5.37
C LEU A 121 1.72 -5.32 6.79
N GLY A 122 2.45 -6.42 6.93
CA GLY A 122 2.90 -6.96 8.22
C GLY A 122 3.83 -6.00 8.96
N THR A 123 4.89 -5.52 8.31
CA THR A 123 5.85 -4.59 8.97
C THR A 123 5.16 -3.26 9.32
N THR A 124 4.25 -2.77 8.47
CA THR A 124 3.41 -1.60 8.78
C THR A 124 2.54 -1.84 10.02
N GLY A 125 1.92 -3.01 10.14
CA GLY A 125 1.12 -3.37 11.31
C GLY A 125 1.94 -3.36 12.60
N LEU A 126 3.14 -3.97 12.58
CA LEU A 126 4.05 -4.00 13.73
C LEU A 126 4.53 -2.59 14.11
N VAL A 127 4.89 -1.75 13.14
CA VAL A 127 5.33 -0.38 13.41
C VAL A 127 4.20 0.48 13.97
N LEU A 128 2.95 0.30 13.50
CA LEU A 128 1.80 0.98 14.10
C LEU A 128 1.61 0.57 15.56
N GLN A 129 1.80 -0.70 15.91
CA GLN A 129 1.76 -1.16 17.31
C GLN A 129 2.89 -0.52 18.14
N LEU A 130 4.13 -0.50 17.62
CA LEU A 130 5.25 0.16 18.31
C LEU A 130 4.94 1.61 18.63
N ILE A 131 4.35 2.34 17.68
CA ILE A 131 4.00 3.75 17.87
C ILE A 131 2.86 3.91 18.87
N GLU A 132 1.81 3.08 18.78
CA GLU A 132 0.68 3.12 19.72
C GLU A 132 1.12 2.86 21.17
N GLU A 133 2.13 2.01 21.35
CA GLU A 133 2.71 1.65 22.65
C GLU A 133 3.86 2.56 23.11
N GLY A 134 4.27 3.54 22.29
CA GLY A 134 5.39 4.44 22.62
C GLY A 134 6.77 3.75 22.60
N ARG A 135 6.92 2.68 21.82
CA ARG A 135 8.11 1.83 21.69
C ARG A 135 8.86 2.01 20.36
N ALA A 136 8.40 2.91 19.50
CA ALA A 136 9.08 3.18 18.23
C ALA A 136 10.48 3.80 18.46
N PRO A 137 11.48 3.47 17.62
CA PRO A 137 12.79 4.09 17.69
C PRO A 137 12.70 5.63 17.65
N LEU A 138 13.50 6.27 18.51
CA LEU A 138 13.59 7.73 18.62
C LEU A 138 14.77 8.26 17.80
N ASP A 139 14.82 9.57 17.61
CA ASP A 139 15.92 10.30 16.96
C ASP A 139 16.20 9.91 15.49
N LEU A 140 15.21 9.31 14.81
CA LEU A 140 15.24 8.97 13.39
C LEU A 140 14.33 9.88 12.54
N GLY A 141 14.03 11.09 13.00
CA GLY A 141 13.27 12.07 12.22
C GLY A 141 14.02 12.43 10.93
N LEU A 142 13.34 12.36 9.78
CA LEU A 142 13.91 12.75 8.49
C LEU A 142 13.81 14.27 8.32
N ASP A 143 14.86 14.88 7.78
CA ASP A 143 14.92 16.33 7.56
C ASP A 143 13.87 16.81 6.54
N GLU A 144 13.87 16.20 5.35
CA GLU A 144 12.91 16.50 4.27
C GLU A 144 12.30 15.18 3.75
N PRO A 145 11.21 14.68 4.35
CA PRO A 145 10.73 13.32 4.09
C PRO A 145 10.28 13.08 2.64
N VAL A 146 9.62 14.05 2.00
CA VAL A 146 9.20 13.94 0.59
C VAL A 146 10.40 13.86 -0.35
N GLU A 147 11.38 14.75 -0.18
CA GLU A 147 12.60 14.78 -0.99
C GLU A 147 13.40 13.49 -0.78
N THR A 148 13.60 13.10 0.48
CA THR A 148 14.27 11.84 0.86
C THR A 148 13.61 10.64 0.18
N MET A 149 12.28 10.58 0.14
CA MET A 149 11.57 9.47 -0.51
C MET A 149 11.84 9.41 -2.02
N GLN A 150 11.92 10.55 -2.69
CA GLN A 150 12.23 10.61 -4.12
C GLN A 150 13.70 10.24 -4.37
N GLU A 151 14.62 10.81 -3.62
CA GLU A 151 16.06 10.51 -3.69
C GLU A 151 16.33 9.01 -3.49
N LEU A 152 15.72 8.39 -2.47
CA LEU A 152 15.84 6.95 -2.23
C LEU A 152 15.33 6.11 -3.40
N SER A 153 14.22 6.51 -4.03
CA SER A 153 13.67 5.79 -5.19
C SER A 153 14.61 5.89 -6.38
N GLN A 154 15.23 7.05 -6.58
CA GLN A 154 16.05 7.37 -7.76
C GLN A 154 17.55 7.02 -7.58
N ASP A 155 17.96 6.50 -6.42
CA ASP A 155 19.35 6.11 -6.15
C ASP A 155 19.77 4.87 -6.96
N GLN A 156 20.58 5.08 -8.00
CA GLN A 156 21.09 4.03 -8.87
C GLN A 156 22.21 3.21 -8.22
N ASP A 157 22.95 3.81 -7.29
CA ASP A 157 24.06 3.17 -6.58
C ASP A 157 23.56 2.36 -5.38
N ARG A 158 22.27 2.50 -5.03
CA ARG A 158 21.56 1.78 -3.95
C ARG A 158 22.27 1.91 -2.60
N GLN A 159 22.87 3.08 -2.35
CA GLN A 159 23.48 3.41 -1.06
C GLN A 159 22.41 3.81 -0.04
N TRP A 160 21.31 4.38 -0.52
CA TRP A 160 20.10 4.75 0.22
C TRP A 160 20.40 5.57 1.48
N ILE A 161 21.31 6.52 1.36
CA ILE A 161 21.70 7.40 2.47
C ILE A 161 20.64 8.49 2.65
N VAL A 162 20.20 8.69 3.89
CA VAL A 162 19.23 9.71 4.25
C VAL A 162 19.84 10.72 5.24
N ARG A 163 19.31 11.94 5.24
CA ARG A 163 19.64 12.99 6.20
C ARG A 163 18.57 13.08 7.30
N LEU A 164 19.00 13.03 8.55
CA LEU A 164 18.12 13.18 9.71
C LEU A 164 18.00 14.65 10.12
N GLU A 165 16.92 15.00 10.84
CA GLU A 165 16.73 16.33 11.47
C GLU A 165 17.90 16.72 12.39
N SER A 166 18.62 15.72 12.92
CA SER A 166 19.83 15.93 13.74
C SER A 166 21.06 16.39 12.94
N GLY A 167 20.99 16.43 11.61
CA GLY A 167 22.10 16.68 10.70
C GLY A 167 22.99 15.47 10.42
N LYS A 168 22.76 14.34 11.10
CA LYS A 168 23.46 13.08 10.83
C LYS A 168 22.92 12.41 9.56
N THR A 169 23.75 11.56 8.96
CA THR A 169 23.34 10.66 7.88
C THR A 169 23.29 9.21 8.36
N ILE A 170 22.39 8.44 7.77
CA ILE A 170 22.18 7.01 8.07
C ILE A 170 21.61 6.32 6.82
N SER A 171 21.82 5.02 6.63
CA SER A 171 21.18 4.32 5.50
C SER A 171 19.70 4.01 5.78
N ALA A 172 18.89 3.92 4.73
CA ALA A 172 17.51 3.46 4.84
C ALA A 172 17.41 2.02 5.40
N ILE A 173 18.43 1.19 5.13
CA ILE A 173 18.54 -0.16 5.69
C ILE A 173 18.71 -0.08 7.21
N ASP A 174 19.63 0.73 7.72
CA ASP A 174 19.87 0.89 9.18
C ASP A 174 18.61 1.42 9.89
N ILE A 175 17.87 2.34 9.27
CA ILE A 175 16.58 2.81 9.80
C ILE A 175 15.59 1.65 9.92
N GLN A 176 15.44 0.85 8.88
CA GLN A 176 14.53 -0.30 8.88
C GLN A 176 14.98 -1.37 9.89
N GLU A 177 16.28 -1.60 10.04
CA GLU A 177 16.84 -2.49 11.06
C GLU A 177 16.55 -2.00 12.48
N ALA A 178 16.55 -0.68 12.73
CA ALA A 178 16.17 -0.13 14.02
C ALA A 178 14.70 -0.40 14.37
N PHE A 179 13.78 -0.26 13.40
CA PHE A 179 12.38 -0.63 13.59
C PHE A 179 12.20 -2.14 13.77
N LEU A 180 12.91 -2.95 12.98
CA LEU A 180 12.91 -4.41 13.12
C LEU A 180 13.40 -4.83 14.52
N ALA A 181 14.49 -4.25 15.01
CA ALA A 181 15.03 -4.55 16.33
C ALA A 181 14.02 -4.25 17.44
N ALA A 182 13.33 -3.10 17.37
CA ALA A 182 12.26 -2.76 18.29
C ALA A 182 11.08 -3.75 18.19
N ALA A 183 10.64 -4.08 16.98
CA ALA A 183 9.53 -5.02 16.76
C ALA A 183 9.87 -6.44 17.27
N ARG A 184 11.09 -6.93 17.02
CA ARG A 184 11.56 -8.23 17.54
C ARG A 184 11.60 -8.24 19.07
N ALA A 185 12.09 -7.18 19.69
CA ALA A 185 12.20 -7.10 21.14
C ALA A 185 10.83 -7.17 21.85
N HIS A 186 9.76 -6.74 21.17
CA HIS A 186 8.43 -6.63 21.78
C HIS A 186 7.41 -7.67 21.31
N TYR A 187 7.53 -8.18 20.08
CA TYR A 187 6.48 -9.02 19.46
C TYR A 187 6.96 -10.41 19.03
N ARG A 188 8.25 -10.72 19.13
CA ARG A 188 8.73 -12.09 18.85
C ARG A 188 8.05 -13.09 19.80
N GLY A 189 7.54 -14.18 19.24
CA GLY A 189 6.81 -15.23 19.95
C GLY A 189 5.35 -14.89 20.25
N GLN A 190 4.81 -13.79 19.70
CA GLN A 190 3.40 -13.44 19.86
C GLN A 190 2.49 -14.42 19.12
N ASP A 191 2.81 -14.70 17.86
CA ASP A 191 2.11 -15.64 16.98
C ASP A 191 2.98 -15.99 15.76
N ASP A 192 2.65 -17.09 15.07
CA ASP A 192 3.43 -17.61 13.94
C ASP A 192 3.51 -16.63 12.75
N GLU A 193 2.45 -15.83 12.52
CA GLU A 193 2.41 -14.86 11.42
C GLU A 193 3.36 -13.68 11.71
N THR A 194 3.33 -13.17 12.94
CA THR A 194 4.24 -12.12 13.41
C THR A 194 5.69 -12.57 13.33
N ASP A 195 6.00 -13.78 13.80
CA ASP A 195 7.35 -14.33 13.73
C ASP A 195 7.82 -14.51 12.29
N TRP A 196 6.95 -14.97 11.40
CA TRP A 196 7.24 -15.06 9.98
C TRP A 196 7.54 -13.69 9.37
N VAL A 197 6.73 -12.66 9.67
CA VAL A 197 6.97 -11.29 9.17
C VAL A 197 8.33 -10.76 9.66
N LEU A 198 8.66 -10.96 10.93
CA LEU A 198 9.94 -10.53 11.51
C LEU A 198 11.13 -11.24 10.85
N ASP A 199 11.02 -12.55 10.63
CA ASP A 199 12.09 -13.35 10.01
C ASP A 199 12.26 -12.99 8.52
N GLN A 200 11.18 -12.76 7.78
CA GLN A 200 11.26 -12.30 6.39
C GLN A 200 11.80 -10.87 6.28
N TRP A 201 11.42 -9.98 7.20
CA TRP A 201 11.93 -8.61 7.21
C TRP A 201 13.43 -8.59 7.48
N GLU A 202 13.91 -9.35 8.45
CA GLU A 202 15.35 -9.53 8.72
C GLU A 202 16.10 -10.08 7.50
N ALA A 203 15.57 -11.15 6.89
CA ALA A 203 16.20 -11.77 5.73
C ALA A 203 16.32 -10.79 4.56
N VAL A 204 15.26 -10.06 4.23
CA VAL A 204 15.27 -9.09 3.13
C VAL A 204 16.21 -7.92 3.41
N LEU A 205 16.24 -7.37 4.63
CA LEU A 205 17.17 -6.29 4.99
C LEU A 205 18.63 -6.73 4.92
N ARG A 206 18.93 -7.95 5.37
CA ARG A 206 20.27 -8.53 5.24
C ARG A 206 20.68 -8.66 3.78
N ASP A 207 19.79 -9.19 2.95
CA ASP A 207 20.06 -9.47 1.55
C ASP A 207 20.17 -8.16 0.72
N LEU A 208 19.46 -7.10 1.13
CA LEU A 208 19.59 -5.74 0.57
C LEU A 208 20.98 -5.12 0.72
N ARG A 209 21.79 -5.57 1.69
CA ARG A 209 23.19 -5.10 1.84
C ARG A 209 24.14 -5.75 0.84
N GLY A 210 23.73 -6.85 0.23
CA GLY A 210 24.52 -7.62 -0.72
C GLY A 210 24.11 -7.36 -2.17
N ASP A 211 24.16 -8.41 -2.97
CA ASP A 211 23.67 -8.37 -4.35
C ASP A 211 22.13 -8.43 -4.38
N TYR A 212 21.52 -7.41 -5.00
CA TYR A 212 20.06 -7.30 -5.13
C TYR A 212 19.45 -8.48 -5.91
N THR A 213 20.23 -9.19 -6.74
CA THR A 213 19.71 -10.36 -7.48
C THR A 213 19.21 -11.47 -6.55
N THR A 214 19.71 -11.52 -5.31
CA THR A 214 19.21 -12.44 -4.27
C THR A 214 17.76 -12.15 -3.85
N LEU A 215 17.26 -10.94 -4.11
CA LEU A 215 15.89 -10.51 -3.80
C LEU A 215 14.90 -10.81 -4.94
N VAL A 216 15.37 -11.30 -6.09
CA VAL A 216 14.52 -11.70 -7.21
C VAL A 216 13.47 -12.71 -6.72
N GLY A 217 12.22 -12.41 -7.05
CA GLY A 217 11.01 -13.10 -6.63
C GLY A 217 10.43 -12.70 -5.28
N ARG A 218 11.22 -12.13 -4.37
CA ARG A 218 10.73 -11.62 -3.07
C ARG A 218 10.37 -10.14 -3.12
N VAL A 219 11.12 -9.35 -3.88
CA VAL A 219 10.96 -7.90 -4.01
C VAL A 219 10.71 -7.54 -5.48
N ASP A 220 9.63 -6.82 -5.75
CA ASP A 220 9.18 -6.55 -7.13
C ASP A 220 10.17 -5.70 -7.93
N TRP A 221 10.67 -4.59 -7.35
CA TRP A 221 11.63 -3.75 -8.08
C TRP A 221 12.90 -4.54 -8.45
N ALA A 222 13.38 -5.42 -7.58
CA ALA A 222 14.57 -6.23 -7.82
C ALA A 222 14.32 -7.26 -8.93
N SER A 223 13.16 -7.93 -8.88
CA SER A 223 12.72 -8.91 -9.87
C SER A 223 12.57 -8.28 -11.25
N LYS A 224 11.92 -7.12 -11.30
CA LYS A 224 11.73 -6.36 -12.53
C LYS A 224 13.04 -5.81 -13.06
N LEU A 225 13.88 -5.22 -12.22
CA LEU A 225 15.19 -4.71 -12.63
C LEU A 225 16.04 -5.83 -13.24
N TRP A 226 16.09 -6.99 -12.60
CA TRP A 226 16.80 -8.15 -13.13
C TRP A 226 16.29 -8.58 -14.51
N LEU A 227 14.97 -8.63 -14.69
CA LEU A 227 14.37 -8.99 -15.99
C LEU A 227 14.74 -7.97 -17.06
N LEU A 228 14.60 -6.68 -16.75
CA LEU A 228 14.88 -5.59 -17.67
C LEU A 228 16.36 -5.54 -18.04
N GLU A 229 17.27 -5.70 -17.08
CA GLU A 229 18.70 -5.75 -17.35
C GLU A 229 19.09 -6.97 -18.19
N THR A 230 18.56 -8.15 -17.86
CA THR A 230 18.81 -9.37 -18.62
C THR A 230 18.40 -9.21 -20.08
N PHE A 231 17.20 -8.66 -20.33
CA PHE A 231 16.71 -8.41 -21.68
C PHE A 231 17.54 -7.32 -22.39
N ARG A 232 17.82 -6.21 -21.69
CA ARG A 232 18.60 -5.09 -22.21
C ARG A 232 20.00 -5.54 -22.65
N GLU A 233 20.65 -6.40 -21.87
CA GLU A 233 21.98 -6.91 -22.18
C GLU A 233 21.97 -7.92 -23.33
N ALA A 234 21.00 -8.84 -23.33
CA ALA A 234 20.84 -9.83 -24.39
C ALA A 234 20.61 -9.18 -25.77
N GLU A 235 19.77 -8.14 -25.80
CA GLU A 235 19.40 -7.41 -27.01
C GLU A 235 20.29 -6.17 -27.29
N GLN A 236 21.34 -5.96 -26.50
CA GLN A 236 22.28 -4.83 -26.61
C GLN A 236 21.58 -3.45 -26.63
N MET A 237 20.51 -3.31 -25.84
CA MET A 237 19.70 -2.10 -25.75
C MET A 237 20.28 -1.08 -24.75
N THR A 238 19.85 0.16 -24.89
CA THR A 238 20.08 1.22 -23.90
C THR A 238 18.85 1.39 -23.02
N TRP A 239 18.99 2.00 -21.83
CA TRP A 239 17.86 2.32 -20.96
C TRP A 239 16.86 3.33 -21.57
N ALA A 240 17.24 4.01 -22.65
CA ALA A 240 16.35 4.90 -23.39
C ALA A 240 15.44 4.16 -24.37
N ASP A 241 15.63 2.86 -24.58
CA ASP A 241 14.84 2.08 -25.54
C ASP A 241 13.36 1.99 -25.11
N PRO A 242 12.39 2.39 -25.97
CA PRO A 242 10.96 2.28 -25.67
C PRO A 242 10.49 0.86 -25.35
N ALA A 243 11.17 -0.18 -25.87
CA ALA A 243 10.82 -1.56 -25.60
C ALA A 243 10.89 -1.88 -24.09
N LEU A 244 11.89 -1.35 -23.39
CA LEU A 244 12.03 -1.56 -21.94
C LEU A 244 10.86 -0.96 -21.16
N LYS A 245 10.32 0.20 -21.57
CA LYS A 245 9.10 0.77 -20.96
C LYS A 245 7.89 -0.12 -21.17
N SER A 246 7.79 -0.78 -22.32
CA SER A 246 6.74 -1.78 -22.57
C SER A 246 6.88 -2.98 -21.64
N LEU A 247 8.11 -3.46 -21.41
CA LEU A 247 8.37 -4.58 -20.48
C LEU A 247 8.14 -4.20 -19.02
N ASP A 248 8.45 -2.97 -18.61
CA ASP A 248 8.12 -2.44 -17.28
C ASP A 248 6.61 -2.54 -17.00
N LEU A 249 5.78 -2.21 -18.00
CA LEU A 249 4.33 -2.37 -17.93
C LEU A 249 3.90 -3.85 -17.94
N GLU A 250 4.50 -4.68 -18.81
CA GLU A 250 4.14 -6.08 -18.98
C GLU A 250 4.45 -6.95 -17.74
N TYR A 251 5.41 -6.53 -16.90
CA TYR A 251 5.63 -7.14 -15.58
C TYR A 251 4.36 -7.18 -14.72
N HIS A 252 3.53 -6.15 -14.83
CA HIS A 252 2.29 -5.99 -14.06
C HIS A 252 1.05 -6.52 -14.80
N ASN A 253 1.20 -7.18 -15.96
CA ASN A 253 0.07 -7.77 -16.66
C ASN A 253 -0.48 -8.96 -15.86
N LEU A 254 -1.75 -8.88 -15.47
CA LEU A 254 -2.43 -9.90 -14.67
C LEU A 254 -2.80 -11.16 -15.45
N HIS A 255 -2.64 -11.16 -16.78
CA HIS A 255 -2.90 -12.32 -17.61
C HIS A 255 -1.78 -13.37 -17.42
N GLN A 256 -2.11 -14.52 -16.81
CA GLN A 256 -1.15 -15.56 -16.42
C GLN A 256 -0.24 -16.02 -17.57
N GLY A 257 -0.78 -16.24 -18.77
CA GLY A 257 0.03 -16.67 -19.93
C GLY A 257 0.75 -15.55 -20.69
N LYS A 258 0.82 -14.33 -20.18
CA LYS A 258 1.45 -13.17 -20.85
C LYS A 258 2.33 -12.34 -19.92
N GLY A 259 1.87 -12.10 -18.70
CA GLY A 259 2.57 -11.23 -17.76
C GLY A 259 3.92 -11.79 -17.32
N LEU A 260 4.94 -10.94 -17.36
CA LEU A 260 6.32 -11.37 -17.15
C LEU A 260 6.58 -11.88 -15.72
N TYR A 261 5.85 -11.36 -14.73
CA TYR A 261 5.90 -11.87 -13.36
C TYR A 261 5.54 -13.37 -13.28
N TYR A 262 4.55 -13.81 -14.06
CA TYR A 262 4.16 -15.22 -14.09
C TYR A 262 5.20 -16.10 -14.80
N GLY A 263 5.92 -15.57 -15.79
CA GLY A 263 7.06 -16.26 -16.40
C GLY A 263 8.15 -16.59 -15.36
N LEU A 264 8.50 -15.62 -14.49
CA LEU A 264 9.43 -15.87 -13.38
C LEU A 264 8.89 -16.93 -12.40
N MET A 265 7.58 -16.98 -12.22
CA MET A 265 6.92 -17.96 -11.35
C MET A 265 7.00 -19.37 -11.93
N GLU A 266 6.77 -19.53 -13.23
CA GLU A 266 6.92 -20.80 -13.96
C GLU A 266 8.37 -21.31 -13.92
N GLU A 267 9.36 -20.41 -13.94
CA GLU A 267 10.78 -20.74 -13.76
C GLU A 267 11.15 -21.12 -12.31
N GLY A 268 10.21 -21.05 -11.36
CA GLY A 268 10.45 -21.37 -9.96
C GLY A 268 11.24 -20.31 -9.19
N ARG A 269 11.37 -19.09 -9.74
CA ARG A 269 12.09 -17.97 -9.11
C ARG A 269 11.23 -17.19 -8.11
N ILE A 270 9.91 -17.34 -8.18
CA ILE A 270 8.97 -16.64 -7.31
C ILE A 270 8.51 -17.56 -6.18
N PRO A 271 8.85 -17.27 -4.91
CA PRO A 271 8.29 -17.99 -3.78
C PRO A 271 6.79 -17.70 -3.66
N ARG A 272 5.99 -18.76 -3.51
CA ARG A 272 4.55 -18.70 -3.21
C ARG A 272 4.32 -19.16 -1.77
N PHE A 273 3.51 -18.43 -1.02
CA PHE A 273 3.03 -18.87 0.29
C PHE A 273 1.51 -19.03 0.34
N ILE A 274 0.77 -18.46 -0.62
CA ILE A 274 -0.65 -18.76 -0.82
C ILE A 274 -0.84 -19.71 -2.01
N THR A 275 -1.76 -20.66 -1.84
CA THR A 275 -2.15 -21.59 -2.91
C THR A 275 -3.19 -20.97 -3.84
N ASP A 276 -3.18 -21.35 -5.12
CA ASP A 276 -4.20 -20.91 -6.08
C ASP A 276 -5.62 -21.26 -5.61
N LYS A 277 -5.78 -22.42 -4.96
CA LYS A 277 -7.06 -22.83 -4.35
C LYS A 277 -7.56 -21.82 -3.31
N ALA A 278 -6.66 -21.30 -2.47
CA ALA A 278 -7.03 -20.29 -1.47
C ALA A 278 -7.41 -18.96 -2.13
N ILE A 279 -6.71 -18.56 -3.21
CA ILE A 279 -7.04 -17.37 -4.02
C ILE A 279 -8.43 -17.53 -4.64
N THR A 280 -8.70 -18.64 -5.32
CA THR A 280 -10.02 -18.93 -5.91
C THR A 280 -11.12 -18.93 -4.85
N LEU A 281 -10.88 -19.52 -3.68
CA LEU A 281 -11.86 -19.50 -2.59
C LEU A 281 -12.16 -18.05 -2.12
N ALA A 282 -11.15 -17.19 -2.03
CA ALA A 282 -11.31 -15.81 -1.60
C ALA A 282 -12.11 -14.93 -2.58
N MET A 283 -12.25 -15.35 -3.85
CA MET A 283 -13.08 -14.64 -4.84
C MET A 283 -14.56 -14.63 -4.46
N ASP A 284 -15.06 -15.74 -3.91
CA ASP A 284 -16.48 -15.95 -3.60
C ASP A 284 -16.79 -15.92 -2.10
N HIS A 285 -15.77 -15.98 -1.25
CA HIS A 285 -15.91 -16.06 0.20
C HIS A 285 -15.22 -14.89 0.92
N PRO A 286 -15.99 -14.02 1.62
CA PRO A 286 -15.40 -12.94 2.40
C PRO A 286 -14.66 -13.47 3.64
N PRO A 287 -13.75 -12.67 4.23
CA PRO A 287 -13.13 -12.98 5.52
C PRO A 287 -14.18 -13.19 6.62
N ARG A 288 -14.07 -14.32 7.33
CA ARG A 288 -15.09 -14.77 8.32
C ARG A 288 -14.98 -14.11 9.70
N ASN A 289 -13.92 -13.35 9.95
CA ASN A 289 -13.60 -12.71 11.22
C ASN A 289 -13.81 -11.20 11.20
N THR A 290 -14.52 -10.67 10.20
CA THR A 290 -14.84 -9.23 10.09
C THR A 290 -16.28 -9.05 9.63
N ARG A 291 -16.78 -7.82 9.70
CA ARG A 291 -18.10 -7.47 9.15
C ARG A 291 -18.27 -7.71 7.64
N ALA A 292 -17.17 -7.97 6.91
CA ALA A 292 -17.24 -8.40 5.52
C ALA A 292 -18.02 -9.72 5.38
N PHE A 293 -18.03 -10.58 6.42
CA PHE A 293 -18.79 -11.81 6.41
C PHE A 293 -20.30 -11.54 6.32
N GLY A 294 -20.85 -10.74 7.24
CA GLY A 294 -22.26 -10.33 7.21
C GLY A 294 -22.61 -9.59 5.92
N ARG A 295 -21.73 -8.72 5.41
CA ARG A 295 -21.94 -8.06 4.11
C ARG A 295 -22.01 -9.07 2.96
N GLY A 296 -21.18 -10.11 2.96
CA GLY A 296 -21.22 -11.15 1.93
C GLY A 296 -22.49 -12.00 1.99
N GLU A 297 -23.04 -12.26 3.18
CA GLU A 297 -24.35 -12.93 3.29
C GLU A 297 -25.48 -12.09 2.67
N LEU A 298 -25.48 -10.78 2.92
CA LEU A 298 -26.42 -9.86 2.30
C LEU A 298 -26.32 -9.91 0.77
N VAL A 299 -25.12 -9.76 0.23
CA VAL A 299 -24.90 -9.81 -1.23
C VAL A 299 -25.38 -11.13 -1.82
N ARG A 300 -25.08 -12.26 -1.16
CA ARG A 300 -25.52 -13.58 -1.62
C ARG A 300 -27.05 -13.71 -1.63
N HIS A 301 -27.72 -13.20 -0.60
CA HIS A 301 -29.18 -13.21 -0.53
C HIS A 301 -29.79 -12.37 -1.66
N LEU A 302 -29.29 -11.16 -1.88
CA LEU A 302 -29.77 -10.28 -2.96
C LEU A 302 -29.59 -10.91 -4.35
N LEU A 303 -28.46 -11.57 -4.60
CA LEU A 303 -28.23 -12.29 -5.85
C LEU A 303 -29.20 -13.48 -6.04
N ALA A 304 -29.56 -14.17 -4.94
CA ALA A 304 -30.50 -15.29 -4.99
C ALA A 304 -31.95 -14.85 -5.22
N CYS A 305 -32.34 -13.67 -4.74
CA CYS A 305 -33.68 -13.10 -4.97
C CYS A 305 -33.88 -12.62 -6.42
N GLY A 306 -32.80 -12.37 -7.17
CA GLY A 306 -32.86 -11.83 -8.53
C GLY A 306 -33.13 -10.32 -8.56
N PRO A 307 -33.18 -9.71 -9.77
CA PRO A 307 -33.50 -8.31 -9.91
C PRO A 307 -34.94 -8.04 -9.43
N PRO A 308 -35.20 -6.90 -8.77
CA PRO A 308 -36.54 -6.55 -8.35
C PRO A 308 -37.46 -6.31 -9.55
N ASP A 309 -38.73 -6.68 -9.43
CA ASP A 309 -39.77 -6.34 -10.39
C ASP A 309 -39.83 -4.82 -10.54
N VAL A 310 -39.55 -4.32 -11.74
CA VAL A 310 -39.71 -2.90 -12.09
C VAL A 310 -41.15 -2.71 -12.55
N PRO A 311 -41.98 -1.90 -11.85
CA PRO A 311 -43.33 -1.61 -12.32
C PRO A 311 -43.29 -0.95 -13.70
N ASP A 312 -44.27 -1.25 -14.57
CA ASP A 312 -44.35 -0.64 -15.91
C ASP A 312 -44.50 0.90 -15.89
N ASP A 313 -44.98 1.49 -14.77
CA ASP A 313 -45.05 2.94 -14.56
C ASP A 313 -44.67 3.34 -13.12
N PRO A 314 -43.37 3.49 -12.81
CA PRO A 314 -42.91 3.84 -11.46
C PRO A 314 -43.20 5.31 -11.15
N LYS A 315 -43.66 5.58 -9.92
CA LYS A 315 -43.84 6.95 -9.42
C LYS A 315 -42.53 7.74 -9.56
N PRO A 316 -42.56 9.07 -9.77
CA PRO A 316 -41.34 9.87 -9.96
C PRO A 316 -40.30 9.71 -8.83
N GLU A 317 -40.76 9.48 -7.61
CA GLU A 317 -39.96 9.29 -6.39
C GLU A 317 -39.25 7.91 -6.36
N GLU A 318 -39.83 6.92 -7.04
CA GLU A 318 -39.33 5.54 -7.13
C GLU A 318 -38.34 5.37 -8.31
N ARG A 319 -38.41 6.27 -9.31
CA ARG A 319 -37.50 6.27 -10.49
C ARG A 319 -36.03 6.48 -10.13
N PHE A 320 -35.74 7.13 -8.99
CA PHE A 320 -34.38 7.48 -8.58
C PHE A 320 -33.92 6.81 -7.27
N SER A 321 -34.77 5.98 -6.65
CA SER A 321 -34.45 5.33 -5.38
C SER A 321 -33.87 3.93 -5.62
N PRO A 322 -32.60 3.65 -5.32
CA PRO A 322 -32.02 2.33 -5.55
C PRO A 322 -32.72 1.28 -4.69
N SER A 323 -32.78 0.05 -5.18
CA SER A 323 -33.42 -1.08 -4.45
C SER A 323 -32.69 -1.44 -3.17
N TYR A 324 -31.40 -1.12 -3.11
CA TYR A 324 -30.58 -1.22 -1.93
C TYR A 324 -29.38 -0.26 -2.02
N VAL A 325 -28.81 0.07 -0.87
CA VAL A 325 -27.52 0.75 -0.74
C VAL A 325 -26.65 -0.11 0.16
N ILE A 326 -25.44 -0.45 -0.28
CA ILE A 326 -24.46 -1.19 0.52
C ILE A 326 -23.19 -0.36 0.62
N ASN A 327 -22.71 -0.16 1.85
CA ASN A 327 -21.47 0.55 2.14
C ASN A 327 -20.65 -0.22 3.19
N TRP A 328 -19.52 0.34 3.62
CA TRP A 328 -18.59 -0.28 4.55
C TRP A 328 -19.21 -0.58 5.92
N SER A 329 -19.94 0.37 6.50
CA SER A 329 -20.48 0.30 7.85
C SER A 329 -22.01 0.24 7.91
N ILE A 330 -22.69 0.17 6.78
CA ILE A 330 -24.16 0.22 6.72
C ILE A 330 -24.66 -0.41 5.43
N PHE A 331 -25.83 -1.03 5.47
CA PHE A 331 -26.63 -1.25 4.27
C PHE A 331 -28.08 -0.83 4.51
N GLN A 332 -28.84 -0.64 3.44
CA GLN A 332 -30.25 -0.32 3.50
C GLN A 332 -30.96 -0.96 2.32
N LEU A 333 -32.08 -1.65 2.59
CA LEU A 333 -33.00 -2.16 1.56
C LEU A 333 -34.13 -1.15 1.37
N ARG A 334 -34.68 -1.06 0.15
CA ARG A 334 -35.79 -0.13 -0.15
C ARG A 334 -36.96 -0.39 0.80
N GLY A 335 -37.51 0.68 1.38
CA GLY A 335 -38.61 0.61 2.33
C GLY A 335 -38.23 0.13 3.74
N GLN A 336 -36.95 -0.20 3.97
CA GLN A 336 -36.44 -0.64 5.27
C GLN A 336 -35.56 0.45 5.92
N ALA A 337 -35.49 0.41 7.25
CA ALA A 337 -34.55 1.22 8.00
C ALA A 337 -33.10 0.78 7.69
N PRO A 338 -32.12 1.70 7.74
CA PRO A 338 -30.72 1.34 7.59
C PRO A 338 -30.24 0.35 8.66
N PHE A 339 -29.45 -0.63 8.26
CA PHE A 339 -28.83 -1.63 9.14
C PHE A 339 -27.35 -1.28 9.38
N PRO A 340 -26.99 -0.79 10.58
CA PRO A 340 -25.62 -0.37 10.87
C PRO A 340 -24.72 -1.54 11.29
N MET A 341 -23.47 -1.52 10.80
CA MET A 341 -22.36 -2.42 11.14
C MET A 341 -21.12 -1.60 11.58
N PRO A 342 -21.20 -0.86 12.71
CA PRO A 342 -20.18 0.10 13.11
C PRO A 342 -18.88 -0.53 13.61
N ASP A 343 -18.90 -1.76 14.09
CA ASP A 343 -17.72 -2.49 14.57
C ASP A 343 -17.09 -3.30 13.42
N PRO A 344 -15.89 -2.98 12.93
CA PRO A 344 -15.28 -3.74 11.85
C PRO A 344 -14.93 -5.19 12.21
N PHE A 345 -14.76 -5.51 13.50
CA PHE A 345 -14.33 -6.82 14.00
C PHE A 345 -15.49 -7.77 14.29
N LYS A 346 -16.70 -7.25 14.50
CA LYS A 346 -17.92 -8.07 14.61
C LYS A 346 -18.34 -8.58 13.24
N THR A 347 -18.76 -9.85 13.13
CA THR A 347 -19.07 -10.48 11.84
C THR A 347 -20.45 -10.11 11.28
N TYR A 348 -21.41 -9.77 12.15
CA TYR A 348 -22.82 -9.47 11.85
C TYR A 348 -23.59 -10.56 11.10
N VAL A 349 -23.02 -11.76 10.92
CA VAL A 349 -23.58 -12.80 10.05
C VAL A 349 -24.97 -13.27 10.51
N GLN A 350 -25.17 -13.42 11.82
CA GLN A 350 -26.45 -13.89 12.36
C GLN A 350 -27.49 -12.78 12.36
N GLU A 351 -27.09 -11.56 12.68
CA GLU A 351 -27.97 -10.39 12.68
C GLU A 351 -28.44 -10.04 11.28
N VAL A 352 -27.56 -10.15 10.28
CA VAL A 352 -27.92 -9.98 8.87
C VAL A 352 -28.91 -11.06 8.44
N ARG A 353 -28.66 -12.34 8.76
CA ARG A 353 -29.59 -13.42 8.43
C ARG A 353 -30.97 -13.24 9.06
N ALA A 354 -31.01 -12.87 10.35
CA ALA A 354 -32.26 -12.60 11.04
C ALA A 354 -33.01 -11.42 10.41
N HIS A 355 -32.30 -10.34 10.05
CA HIS A 355 -32.90 -9.21 9.35
C HIS A 355 -33.51 -9.62 8.00
N LEU A 356 -32.78 -10.41 7.20
CA LEU A 356 -33.25 -10.85 5.88
C LEU A 356 -34.40 -11.86 5.93
N GLN A 357 -34.62 -12.55 7.05
CA GLN A 357 -35.80 -13.40 7.23
C GLN A 357 -37.09 -12.59 7.45
N THR A 358 -36.96 -11.32 7.82
CA THR A 358 -38.10 -10.42 8.11
C THR A 358 -38.46 -9.50 6.96
N VAL A 359 -37.67 -9.52 5.87
CA VAL A 359 -37.77 -8.60 4.73
C VAL A 359 -38.32 -9.32 3.51
#